data_AF-A0A7J2XXN7-F1
#
_entry.id   AF-A0A7J2XXN7-F1
#
_cell.length_a   1.000
_cell.length_b   1.000
_cell.length_c   1.000
_cell.angle_alpha   90.00
_cell.angle_beta   90.00
_cell.angle_gamma   90.00
#
_symmetry.space_group_name_H-M   'P 1'
#
loop_
_entity.id
_entity.type
_entity.pdbx_description
1 polymer ?
#
loop_
_entity_poly.entity_id
_entity_poly.type
_entity_poly.pdbx_seq_one_letter_code
_entity_poly.pdbx_strand_id
1 'polypeptide(L)'
;MPVVTKVTLRKALGEAKDTLARLKDRLESSIDLGDFWEIARRYAVTNSFDSILMLLGIILGGYFGGIEDPSVILKLIWAGTLSIFFSGSLGTYISERAERELKVRELEKAVLMALNETVISEIERRKAILIA
;
A
#
# COMPACT_ATOMS: atom_id res chain seq x y z
N MET A 1 -28.04 2.89 -32.59
CA MET A 1 -27.04 3.84 -32.05
C MET A 1 -25.98 3.09 -31.22
N PRO A 2 -24.79 2.74 -31.76
CA PRO A 2 -23.72 2.20 -30.92
C PRO A 2 -22.29 2.62 -31.35
N VAL A 3 -22.00 3.91 -31.51
CA VAL A 3 -20.65 4.37 -31.93
C VAL A 3 -19.95 5.28 -30.91
N VAL A 4 -20.68 5.80 -29.90
CA VAL A 4 -20.15 6.82 -28.98
C VAL A 4 -19.27 6.22 -27.87
N THR A 5 -19.34 4.92 -27.59
CA THR A 5 -18.71 4.31 -26.40
C THR A 5 -17.19 4.10 -26.52
N LYS A 6 -16.66 3.81 -27.73
CA LYS A 6 -15.22 3.48 -27.91
C LYS A 6 -14.30 4.69 -27.76
N VAL A 7 -14.76 5.88 -28.15
CA VAL A 7 -13.94 7.10 -28.14
C VAL A 7 -13.73 7.59 -26.71
N THR A 8 -14.78 7.58 -25.90
CA THR A 8 -14.74 8.01 -24.49
C THR A 8 -13.87 7.08 -23.64
N LEU A 9 -13.96 5.76 -23.87
CA LEU A 9 -13.16 4.76 -23.15
C LEU A 9 -11.66 4.91 -23.42
N ARG A 10 -11.29 5.18 -24.68
CA ARG A 10 -9.90 5.36 -25.09
C ARG A 10 -9.30 6.67 -24.55
N LYS A 11 -10.14 7.70 -24.38
CA LYS A 11 -9.75 8.99 -23.79
C LYS A 11 -9.54 8.88 -22.28
N ALA A 12 -10.46 8.21 -21.57
CA ALA A 12 -10.33 7.90 -20.15
C ALA A 12 -9.08 7.04 -19.86
N LEU A 13 -8.78 6.08 -20.73
CA LEU A 13 -7.57 5.26 -20.61
C LEU A 13 -6.28 6.09 -20.78
N GLY A 14 -6.31 7.10 -21.67
CA GLY A 14 -5.19 8.03 -21.88
C GLY A 14 -4.95 8.94 -20.67
N GLU A 15 -6.02 9.50 -20.10
CA GLU A 15 -5.95 10.34 -18.89
C GLU A 15 -5.48 9.55 -17.68
N ALA A 16 -5.95 8.31 -17.51
CA ALA A 16 -5.47 7.42 -16.46
C ALA A 16 -3.98 7.11 -16.61
N LYS A 17 -3.51 6.87 -17.83
CA LYS A 17 -2.09 6.61 -18.12
C LYS A 17 -1.20 7.81 -17.84
N ASP A 18 -1.65 9.01 -18.19
CA ASP A 18 -0.93 10.27 -17.91
C ASP A 18 -0.93 10.60 -16.41
N THR A 19 -1.99 10.24 -15.68
CA THR A 19 -2.06 10.44 -14.23
C THR A 19 -1.13 9.46 -13.51
N LEU A 20 -1.09 8.21 -13.97
CA LEU A 20 -0.14 7.20 -13.49
C LEU A 20 1.32 7.59 -13.76
N ALA A 21 1.63 8.13 -14.94
CA ALA A 21 2.97 8.60 -15.27
C ALA A 21 3.41 9.76 -14.35
N ARG A 22 2.52 10.72 -14.08
CA ARG A 22 2.81 11.83 -13.16
C ARG A 22 2.97 11.39 -11.71
N LEU A 23 2.20 10.39 -11.27
CA LEU A 23 2.37 9.78 -9.95
C LEU A 23 3.71 9.05 -9.84
N LYS A 24 4.10 8.31 -10.88
CA LYS A 24 5.40 7.61 -10.95
C LYS A 24 6.58 8.57 -10.82
N ASP A 25 6.57 9.68 -11.56
CA ASP A 25 7.65 10.68 -11.53
C ASP A 25 7.74 11.42 -10.18
N ARG A 26 6.61 11.64 -9.50
CA ARG A 26 6.60 12.23 -8.14
C ARG A 26 7.14 11.28 -7.08
N LEU A 27 6.89 9.98 -7.24
CA LEU A 27 7.44 8.95 -6.36
C LEU A 27 8.95 8.81 -6.57
N GLU A 28 9.42 8.70 -7.82
CA GLU A 28 10.85 8.56 -8.13
C GLU A 28 11.71 9.75 -7.67
N SER A 29 11.16 10.96 -7.56
CA SER A 29 11.89 12.16 -7.13
C SER A 29 11.96 12.38 -5.62
N SER A 30 11.17 11.65 -4.82
CA SER A 30 11.08 11.86 -3.36
C SER A 30 11.58 10.66 -2.54
N ILE A 31 12.00 9.59 -3.20
CA ILE A 31 12.44 8.36 -2.55
C ILE A 31 13.97 8.35 -2.49
N ASP A 32 14.51 8.49 -1.27
CA ASP A 32 15.88 8.05 -1.00
C ASP A 32 15.87 6.51 -1.07
N LEU A 33 16.50 5.96 -2.11
CA LEU A 33 16.40 4.54 -2.48
C LEU A 33 16.89 3.60 -1.36
N GLY A 34 17.75 4.09 -0.45
CA GLY A 34 18.24 3.36 0.70
C GLY A 34 17.14 3.05 1.73
N ASP A 35 16.46 4.09 2.22
CA ASP A 35 15.40 3.97 3.24
C ASP A 35 14.20 3.19 2.71
N PHE A 36 13.85 3.37 1.42
CA PHE A 36 12.76 2.64 0.80
C PHE A 36 13.03 1.13 0.74
N TRP A 37 14.27 0.73 0.44
CA TRP A 37 14.62 -0.69 0.38
C TRP A 37 14.55 -1.37 1.75
N GLU A 38 14.97 -0.69 2.82
CA GLU A 38 14.89 -1.22 4.18
C GLU A 38 13.43 -1.42 4.62
N ILE A 39 12.57 -0.43 4.36
CA ILE A 39 11.14 -0.47 4.66
C ILE A 39 10.43 -1.53 3.79
N ALA A 40 10.70 -1.56 2.48
CA ALA A 40 10.13 -2.54 1.56
C ALA A 40 10.52 -3.97 1.94
N ARG A 41 11.77 -4.20 2.36
CA ARG A 41 12.22 -5.51 2.83
C ARG A 41 11.51 -5.95 4.10
N ARG A 42 11.23 -5.02 5.02
CA ARG A 42 10.61 -5.32 6.32
C ARG A 42 9.10 -5.55 6.24
N TYR A 43 8.41 -4.82 5.37
CA TYR A 43 6.93 -4.85 5.29
C TYR A 43 6.39 -5.44 3.98
N ALA A 44 7.00 -5.19 2.83
CA ALA A 44 6.47 -5.66 1.55
C ALA A 44 6.85 -7.12 1.27
N VAL A 45 8.11 -7.51 1.53
CA VAL A 45 8.60 -8.87 1.22
C VAL A 45 7.93 -9.92 2.11
N THR A 46 7.88 -9.68 3.41
CA THR A 46 7.26 -10.57 4.41
C THR A 46 5.76 -10.72 4.16
N ASN A 47 5.04 -9.62 3.96
CA ASN A 47 3.59 -9.65 3.72
C ASN A 47 3.23 -10.28 2.34
N SER A 48 4.09 -10.11 1.33
CA SER A 48 3.89 -10.73 0.00
C SER A 48 4.08 -12.25 0.05
N PHE A 49 5.02 -12.74 0.85
CA PHE A 49 5.24 -14.18 1.00
C PHE A 49 4.04 -14.87 1.65
N ASP A 50 3.49 -14.27 2.71
CA ASP A 50 2.27 -14.75 3.36
C ASP A 50 1.06 -14.73 2.42
N SER A 51 1.00 -13.76 1.52
CA SER A 51 -0.04 -13.69 0.48
C SER A 51 0.03 -14.87 -0.48
N ILE A 52 1.24 -15.25 -0.92
CA ILE A 52 1.43 -16.41 -1.82
C ILE A 52 1.02 -17.69 -1.10
N LEU A 53 1.40 -17.85 0.17
CA LEU A 53 1.00 -19.00 0.98
C LEU A 53 -0.53 -19.07 1.18
N MET A 54 -1.18 -17.92 1.42
CA MET A 54 -2.64 -17.85 1.49
C MET A 54 -3.28 -18.30 0.16
N LEU A 55 -2.81 -17.77 -0.98
CA LEU A 55 -3.35 -18.13 -2.30
C LEU A 55 -3.15 -19.62 -2.59
N LEU A 56 -1.99 -20.17 -2.25
CA LEU A 56 -1.72 -21.60 -2.34
C LEU A 56 -2.69 -22.40 -1.46
N GLY A 57 -2.94 -21.94 -0.24
CA GLY A 57 -3.92 -22.53 0.67
C GLY A 57 -5.35 -22.52 0.10
N ILE A 58 -5.76 -21.43 -0.55
CA ILE A 58 -7.06 -21.33 -1.23
C ILE A 58 -7.16 -22.36 -2.37
N ILE A 59 -6.10 -22.49 -3.18
CA ILE A 59 -6.08 -23.45 -4.30
C ILE A 59 -6.10 -24.89 -3.80
N LEU A 60 -5.23 -25.22 -2.83
CA LEU A 60 -5.16 -26.57 -2.25
C LEU A 60 -6.46 -26.91 -1.50
N GLY A 61 -7.02 -25.95 -0.75
CA GLY A 61 -8.29 -26.11 -0.05
C GLY A 61 -9.46 -26.31 -1.01
N GLY A 62 -9.48 -25.59 -2.14
CA GLY A 62 -10.46 -25.80 -3.19
C GLY A 62 -10.34 -27.19 -3.84
N TYR A 63 -9.11 -27.64 -4.10
CA TYR A 63 -8.83 -28.96 -4.66
C TYR A 63 -9.28 -30.09 -3.71
N PHE A 64 -8.83 -30.07 -2.45
CA PHE A 64 -9.21 -31.09 -1.47
C PHE A 64 -10.68 -31.00 -1.03
N GLY A 65 -11.26 -29.80 -1.10
CA GLY A 65 -12.67 -29.55 -0.81
C GLY A 65 -13.62 -29.94 -1.94
N GLY A 66 -13.11 -30.41 -3.08
CA GLY A 66 -13.94 -30.82 -4.23
C GLY A 66 -14.69 -29.66 -4.89
N ILE A 67 -14.13 -28.44 -4.86
CA ILE A 67 -14.72 -27.30 -5.56
C ILE A 67 -14.48 -27.48 -7.07
N GLU A 68 -15.54 -27.84 -7.79
CA GLU A 68 -15.46 -28.09 -9.24
C GLU A 68 -15.56 -26.81 -10.09
N ASP A 69 -16.17 -25.74 -9.56
CA ASP A 69 -16.31 -24.46 -10.26
C ASP A 69 -15.07 -23.55 -10.03
N PRO A 70 -14.23 -23.33 -11.07
CA PRO A 70 -13.06 -22.45 -10.96
C PRO A 70 -13.42 -21.01 -10.63
N SER A 71 -14.65 -20.58 -10.95
CA SER A 71 -15.14 -19.23 -10.67
C SER A 71 -15.20 -18.94 -9.18
N VAL A 72 -15.46 -19.96 -8.35
CA VAL A 72 -15.49 -19.83 -6.88
C VAL A 72 -14.08 -19.57 -6.35
N ILE A 73 -13.09 -20.32 -6.84
CA ILE A 73 -11.68 -20.15 -6.44
C ILE A 73 -11.18 -18.76 -6.86
N LEU A 74 -11.51 -18.31 -8.08
CA LEU A 74 -11.15 -16.97 -8.54
C LEU A 74 -11.76 -15.87 -7.66
N LYS A 75 -13.03 -15.99 -7.28
CA LYS A 75 -13.69 -15.03 -6.37
C LYS A 75 -13.02 -14.98 -5.00
N LEU A 76 -12.63 -16.14 -4.44
CA LEU A 76 -11.89 -16.23 -3.19
C LEU A 76 -10.52 -15.57 -3.28
N ILE A 77 -9.78 -15.81 -4.36
CA ILE A 77 -8.49 -15.17 -4.63
C ILE A 77 -8.65 -13.65 -4.72
N TRP A 78 -9.65 -13.16 -5.44
CA TRP A 78 -9.93 -11.72 -5.54
C TRP A 78 -10.28 -11.10 -4.19
N ALA A 79 -11.17 -11.73 -3.44
CA ALA A 79 -11.56 -11.27 -2.11
C ALA A 79 -10.36 -11.27 -1.14
N GLY A 80 -9.57 -12.34 -1.12
CA GLY A 80 -8.36 -12.45 -0.30
C GLY A 80 -7.30 -11.43 -0.67
N THR A 81 -7.08 -11.19 -1.96
CA THR A 81 -6.12 -10.19 -2.44
C THR A 81 -6.52 -8.77 -2.02
N LEU A 82 -7.80 -8.41 -2.19
CA LEU A 82 -8.31 -7.11 -1.72
C LEU A 82 -8.19 -6.97 -0.20
N SER A 83 -8.51 -8.03 0.53
CA SER A 83 -8.41 -8.03 1.99
C SER A 83 -6.96 -7.81 2.46
N ILE A 84 -6.00 -8.55 1.92
CA ILE A 84 -4.59 -8.37 2.25
C ILE A 84 -4.09 -7.00 1.80
N PHE A 85 -4.49 -6.51 0.63
CA PHE A 85 -4.09 -5.20 0.14
C PHE A 85 -4.46 -4.10 1.15
N PHE A 86 -5.73 -4.03 1.56
CA PHE A 86 -6.16 -3.06 2.56
C PHE A 86 -5.53 -3.31 3.93
N SER A 87 -5.45 -4.56 4.37
CA SER A 87 -4.85 -4.90 5.66
C SER A 87 -3.37 -4.53 5.74
N GLY A 88 -2.61 -4.78 4.67
CA GLY A 88 -1.19 -4.48 4.57
C GLY A 88 -0.93 -2.98 4.53
N SER A 89 -1.62 -2.25 3.64
CA SER A 89 -1.46 -0.79 3.53
C SER A 89 -1.86 -0.07 4.81
N LEU A 90 -3.00 -0.43 5.41
CA LEU A 90 -3.44 0.17 6.68
C LEU A 90 -2.52 -0.22 7.84
N GLY A 91 -2.04 -1.46 7.88
CA GLY A 91 -1.11 -1.94 8.90
C GLY A 91 0.21 -1.19 8.88
N THR A 92 0.78 -0.99 7.68
CA THR A 92 1.99 -0.18 7.48
C THR A 92 1.76 1.27 7.89
N TYR A 93 0.64 1.87 7.47
CA TYR A 93 0.28 3.25 7.84
C TYR A 93 0.21 3.46 9.35
N ILE A 94 -0.51 2.58 10.07
CA ILE A 94 -0.67 2.69 11.53
C ILE A 94 0.69 2.50 12.22
N SER A 95 1.49 1.53 11.77
CA SER A 95 2.81 1.25 12.34
C SER A 95 3.77 2.41 12.14
N GLU A 96 3.87 2.95 10.94
CA GLU A 96 4.74 4.09 10.65
C GLU A 96 4.26 5.36 11.37
N ARG A 97 2.95 5.60 11.43
CA ARG A 97 2.41 6.72 12.20
C ARG A 97 2.79 6.62 13.68
N ALA A 98 2.72 5.44 14.26
CA ALA A 98 3.13 5.21 15.65
C ALA A 98 4.62 5.44 15.85
N GLU A 99 5.47 4.94 14.93
CA GLU A 99 6.93 5.13 14.99
C GLU A 99 7.30 6.63 14.89
N ARG A 100 6.62 7.39 14.02
CA ARG A 100 6.83 8.85 13.89
C ARG A 100 6.39 9.61 15.13
N GLU A 101 5.26 9.25 15.74
CA GLU A 101 4.82 9.88 16.99
C GLU A 101 5.81 9.60 18.13
N LEU A 102 6.35 8.39 18.20
CA LEU A 102 7.37 8.03 19.19
C LEU A 102 8.65 8.87 19.01
N LYS A 103 9.15 9.01 17.77
CA LYS A 103 10.32 9.83 17.45
C LYS A 103 10.14 11.30 17.87
N VAL A 104 8.97 11.89 17.65
CA VAL A 104 8.68 13.26 18.08
C VAL A 104 8.73 13.36 19.62
N ARG A 105 8.13 12.41 20.35
CA ARG A 105 8.16 12.41 21.82
C ARG A 105 9.57 12.24 22.39
N GLU A 106 10.44 11.46 21.73
CA GLU A 106 11.84 11.33 22.14
C GLU A 106 12.61 12.64 21.95
N LEU A 107 12.36 13.35 20.84
CA LEU A 107 12.93 14.68 20.60
C LEU A 107 12.46 15.72 21.63
N GLU A 108 11.17 15.73 21.99
CA GLU A 108 10.63 16.60 23.04
C GLU A 108 11.35 16.40 24.38
N LYS A 109 11.62 15.15 24.75
CA LYS A 109 12.37 14.83 25.97
C LYS A 109 13.82 15.28 25.89
N ALA A 110 14.47 15.12 24.74
CA ALA A 110 15.86 15.51 24.56
C ALA A 110 16.06 17.03 24.59
N VAL A 111 15.08 17.80 24.08
CA VAL A 111 15.14 19.27 24.01
C VAL A 111 14.46 19.94 25.22
N LEU A 112 13.79 19.16 26.10
CA LEU A 112 13.03 19.64 27.27
C LEU A 112 11.96 20.70 26.91
N MET A 113 11.45 20.65 25.68
CA MET A 113 10.46 21.58 25.15
C MET A 113 9.39 20.78 24.41
N ALA A 114 8.13 21.21 24.54
CA ALA A 114 7.06 20.65 23.73
C ALA A 114 7.27 21.04 22.26
N LEU A 115 7.26 20.06 21.35
CA LEU A 115 7.34 20.25 19.91
C LEU A 115 5.95 20.19 19.27
N ASN A 116 4.88 20.02 20.05
CA ASN A 116 3.51 20.11 19.56
C ASN A 116 3.29 21.42 18.77
N GLU A 117 2.72 21.31 17.57
CA GLU A 117 2.50 22.40 16.61
C GLU A 117 3.76 23.07 16.02
N THR A 118 4.94 22.47 16.20
CA THR A 118 6.14 22.91 15.47
C THR A 118 6.16 22.33 14.05
N VAL A 119 6.84 23.04 13.15
CA VAL A 119 7.10 22.59 11.76
C VAL A 119 7.72 21.19 11.73
N ILE A 120 8.56 20.86 12.70
CA ILE A 120 9.19 19.53 12.84
C ILE A 120 8.14 18.45 13.10
N SER A 121 7.19 18.71 14.01
CA SER A 121 6.10 17.77 14.31
C SER A 121 5.13 17.57 13.14
N GLU A 122 4.95 18.60 12.30
CA GLU A 122 4.09 18.54 11.13
C GLU A 122 4.74 17.75 9.99
N ILE A 123 6.04 17.96 9.76
CA ILE A 123 6.82 17.22 8.77
C ILE A 123 6.84 15.71 9.11
N GLU A 124 7.11 15.34 10.36
CA GLU A 124 7.18 13.93 10.74
C GLU A 124 5.81 13.23 10.65
N ARG A 125 4.70 13.93 10.94
CA ARG A 125 3.34 13.38 10.71
C ARG A 125 3.00 13.21 9.23
N ARG A 126 3.40 14.17 8.39
CA ARG A 126 3.14 14.08 6.93
C ARG A 126 3.94 12.97 6.27
N LYS A 127 5.16 12.67 6.74
CA LYS A 127 5.97 11.55 6.23
C LYS A 127 5.30 10.19 6.40
N ALA A 128 4.51 9.99 7.46
CA ALA A 128 3.78 8.73 7.68
C ALA A 128 2.75 8.43 6.58
N ILE A 129 2.15 9.46 5.97
CA ILE A 129 1.20 9.32 4.86
C ILE A 129 1.93 9.01 3.54
N LEU A 130 3.18 9.45 3.41
CA LEU A 130 3.94 9.36 2.17
C LEU A 130 4.66 8.01 2.00
N ILE A 131 4.92 7.32 3.12
CA ILE A 131 5.58 6.01 3.17
C ILE A 131 4.58 4.85 3.10
N ALA A 132 3.34 5.09 3.52
CA ALA A 132 2.26 4.09 3.54
C ALA A 132 1.56 3.96 2.19
#